data_AF-A0AB38C4E0-F1
#
_entry.id   AF-A0AB38C4E0-F1
#
_cell.length_a   1.000
_cell.length_b   1.000
_cell.length_c   1.000
_cell.angle_alpha   90.00
_cell.angle_beta   90.00
_cell.angle_gamma   90.00
#
_symmetry.space_group_name_H-M   'P 1'
#
loop_
_entity.id
_entity.type
_entity.pdbx_description
1 polymer ?
#
loop_
_entity_poly.entity_id
_entity_poly.type
_entity_poly.pdbx_seq_one_letter_code
_entity_poly.pdbx_strand_id
1 'polypeptide(L)'
;MKNLRILYDNAADRAILTASSQAGTLGPANLQRDHKSSVLRSAGAQLNIVATWPTAELVACVALIFTNMTSSARMRVRGYAQPGDAVPVLDTGSIFPCPAAVHGSYPWGVLPLGWNTYQWGGVNTWPLGGGSDGVAWFAPVRVRRLVIDVSAPQSPEGYLEISRLVVGNYWSPQHNAEYGAQVQMQDSSENYRTGAGNLKTVPGTTSDKLSINLAHLTPMDRARFMRILRENGKGKAMLFSLFPENPDPLLEQDYMLYGKVSNIEAVTTPYFETYSAPLQIEGI
;
A
#
# COMPACT_ATOMS: atom_id res chain seq x y z
N MET A 1 -15.40 -2.96 -13.29
CA MET A 1 -14.19 -3.18 -12.47
C MET A 1 -13.15 -2.17 -12.90
N LYS A 2 -12.39 -1.60 -11.96
CA LYS A 2 -11.28 -0.69 -12.29
C LYS A 2 -10.05 -1.51 -12.65
N ASN A 3 -9.23 -1.00 -13.57
CA ASN A 3 -7.98 -1.64 -13.95
C ASN A 3 -6.95 -1.52 -12.84
N LEU A 4 -5.96 -2.40 -12.83
CA LEU A 4 -4.86 -2.36 -11.87
C LEU A 4 -4.22 -0.96 -11.80
N ARG A 5 -3.65 -0.65 -10.64
CA ARG A 5 -2.93 0.60 -10.40
C ARG A 5 -1.55 0.33 -9.83
N ILE A 6 -0.57 1.01 -10.41
CA ILE A 6 0.82 1.00 -9.95
C ILE A 6 1.23 2.44 -9.65
N LEU A 7 1.46 2.74 -8.38
CA LEU A 7 2.09 3.98 -7.98
C LEU A 7 3.59 3.75 -7.90
N TYR A 8 4.28 4.25 -8.92
CA TYR A 8 5.68 3.98 -9.17
C TYR A 8 6.62 5.14 -8.82
N ASP A 9 6.07 6.32 -8.53
CA ASP A 9 6.81 7.50 -8.09
C ASP A 9 6.19 8.04 -6.81
N ASN A 10 6.84 7.78 -5.68
CA ASN A 10 6.38 8.23 -4.38
C ASN A 10 6.79 9.69 -4.14
N ALA A 11 5.85 10.61 -4.34
CA ALA A 11 6.03 12.02 -4.06
C ALA A 11 6.28 12.30 -2.56
N ALA A 12 5.87 11.41 -1.65
CA ALA A 12 6.10 11.60 -0.21
C ALA A 12 7.59 11.69 0.14
N ASP A 13 8.47 11.05 -0.64
CA ASP A 13 9.94 11.09 -0.43
C ASP A 13 10.55 12.46 -0.72
N ARG A 14 9.86 13.30 -1.49
CA ARG A 14 10.27 14.68 -1.81
C ARG A 14 9.58 15.72 -0.92
N ALA A 15 8.64 15.30 -0.09
CA ALA A 15 7.87 16.20 0.75
C ALA A 15 8.63 16.61 2.01
N ILE A 16 8.35 17.80 2.51
CA ILE A 16 8.61 18.15 3.91
C ILE A 16 7.43 17.62 4.72
N LEU A 17 7.69 16.66 5.62
CA LEU A 17 6.68 16.01 6.43
C LEU A 17 6.65 16.57 7.85
N THR A 18 5.45 16.86 8.35
CA THR A 18 5.20 17.18 9.76
C THR A 18 4.05 16.34 10.29
N ALA A 19 4.06 16.03 11.58
CA ALA A 19 2.99 15.30 12.26
C ALA A 19 2.48 16.10 13.46
N SER A 20 1.20 16.01 13.79
CA SER A 20 0.62 16.68 14.97
C SER A 20 1.10 16.11 16.30
N SER A 21 1.58 14.86 16.29
CA SER A 21 2.21 14.23 17.45
C SER A 21 3.24 13.20 17.01
N GLN A 22 4.22 12.94 17.88
CA GLN A 22 5.17 11.84 17.74
C GLN A 22 5.62 11.36 19.12
N ALA A 23 5.97 10.08 19.23
CA ALA A 23 6.55 9.49 20.44
C ALA A 23 8.09 9.45 20.33
N GLY A 24 8.78 10.24 21.15
CA GLY A 24 10.25 10.27 21.15
C GLY A 24 10.85 10.61 19.78
N THR A 25 11.73 9.74 19.28
CA THR A 25 12.39 9.87 17.97
C THR A 25 11.60 9.22 16.82
N LEU A 26 10.44 8.62 17.09
CA LEU A 26 9.57 7.96 16.11
C LEU A 26 8.73 8.98 15.35
N GLY A 27 9.40 9.84 14.59
CA GLY A 27 8.81 11.01 13.92
C GLY A 27 8.48 10.81 12.42
N PRO A 28 7.91 11.85 11.77
CA PRO A 28 7.40 11.76 10.40
C PRO A 28 8.49 11.50 9.34
N ALA A 29 9.76 11.79 9.63
CA ALA A 29 10.88 11.45 8.73
C ALA A 29 11.02 9.93 8.51
N ASN A 30 10.49 9.10 9.42
CA ASN A 30 10.50 7.65 9.26
C ASN A 30 9.61 7.18 8.11
N LEU A 31 8.54 7.93 7.78
CA LEU A 31 7.63 7.64 6.68
C LEU A 31 8.28 7.70 5.29
N GLN A 32 9.49 8.26 5.20
CA GLN A 32 10.27 8.39 3.96
C GLN A 32 11.27 7.23 3.76
N ARG A 33 11.23 6.19 4.61
CA ARG A 33 12.14 5.05 4.52
C ARG A 33 11.42 3.76 4.14
N ASP A 34 12.05 2.95 3.30
CA ASP A 34 11.59 1.60 2.93
C ASP A 34 12.04 0.55 3.95
N HIS A 35 11.73 0.78 5.24
CA HIS A 35 12.06 -0.14 6.33
C HIS A 35 10.85 -0.30 7.26
N LYS A 36 10.33 -1.53 7.37
CA LYS A 36 9.21 -1.87 8.26
C LYS A 36 9.37 -1.35 9.70
N SER A 37 10.59 -1.33 10.22
CA SER A 37 10.87 -0.86 11.59
C SER A 37 10.99 0.66 11.73
N SER A 38 11.07 1.40 10.64
CA SER A 38 11.05 2.87 10.67
C SER A 38 9.61 3.33 10.79
N VAL A 39 9.17 3.67 12.01
CA VAL A 39 7.77 4.02 12.28
C VAL A 39 7.59 5.47 12.71
N LEU A 40 6.56 6.14 12.21
CA LEU A 40 5.94 7.26 12.93
C LEU A 40 4.99 6.66 13.95
N ARG A 41 5.20 6.99 15.23
CA ARG A 41 4.30 6.61 16.31
C ARG A 41 3.66 7.85 16.91
N SER A 42 2.33 7.93 16.91
CA SER A 42 1.60 9.04 17.53
C SER A 42 1.51 8.87 19.05
N ALA A 43 1.25 9.96 19.77
CA ALA A 43 1.01 9.91 21.22
C ALA A 43 -0.38 9.40 21.61
N GLY A 44 -1.33 9.38 20.66
CA GLY A 44 -2.70 8.94 20.85
C GLY A 44 -3.31 8.36 19.58
N ALA A 45 -4.55 7.91 19.63
CA ALA A 45 -5.23 7.25 18.49
C ALA A 45 -5.70 8.20 17.38
N GLN A 46 -5.18 9.43 17.34
CA GLN A 46 -5.45 10.43 16.31
C GLN A 46 -4.14 11.07 15.87
N LEU A 47 -4.00 11.27 14.57
CA LEU A 47 -2.79 11.78 13.97
C LEU A 47 -3.12 12.61 12.73
N ASN A 48 -2.50 13.79 12.63
CA ASN A 48 -2.54 14.60 11.42
C ASN A 48 -1.12 14.60 10.82
N ILE A 49 -1.01 14.12 9.58
CA ILE A 49 0.25 14.12 8.82
C ILE A 49 0.09 15.16 7.71
N VAL A 50 1.07 16.06 7.61
CA VAL A 50 1.11 17.08 6.56
C VAL A 50 2.32 16.82 5.69
N ALA A 51 2.09 16.77 4.38
CA ALA A 51 3.13 16.76 3.36
C ALA A 51 3.09 18.07 2.57
N THR A 52 4.22 18.76 2.46
CA THR A 52 4.33 20.00 1.67
C THR A 52 5.46 19.88 0.66
N TRP A 53 5.21 20.30 -0.58
CA TRP A 53 6.17 20.24 -1.68
C TRP A 53 6.58 21.63 -2.18
N PRO A 54 7.85 21.79 -2.58
CA PRO A 54 8.30 23.03 -3.20
C PRO A 54 7.59 23.28 -4.54
N THR A 55 7.33 22.22 -5.31
CA THR A 55 6.62 22.23 -6.60
C THR A 55 5.33 21.43 -6.51
N ALA A 56 4.32 21.78 -7.31
CA ALA A 56 3.06 21.04 -7.31
C ALA A 56 3.25 19.62 -7.86
N GLU A 57 2.79 18.63 -7.10
CA GLU A 57 2.82 17.21 -7.45
C GLU A 57 1.43 16.77 -7.92
N LEU A 58 1.38 15.87 -8.91
CA LEU A 58 0.13 15.23 -9.34
C LEU A 58 -0.12 14.01 -8.45
N VAL A 59 -1.24 14.01 -7.74
CA VAL A 59 -1.59 12.99 -6.75
C VAL A 59 -2.96 12.40 -7.08
N ALA A 60 -3.07 11.08 -7.02
CA ALA A 60 -4.33 10.35 -7.20
C ALA A 60 -4.51 9.25 -6.14
N CYS A 61 -3.54 9.07 -5.25
CA CYS A 61 -3.53 8.08 -4.19
C CYS A 61 -2.77 8.59 -2.97
N VAL A 62 -3.28 8.22 -1.79
CA VAL A 62 -2.56 8.27 -0.52
C VAL A 62 -2.70 6.91 0.13
N ALA A 63 -1.59 6.27 0.45
CA ALA A 63 -1.57 5.04 1.21
C ALA A 63 -0.63 5.13 2.42
N LEU A 64 -1.05 4.53 3.51
CA LEU A 64 -0.30 4.35 4.74
C LEU A 64 -0.01 2.85 4.85
N ILE A 65 1.25 2.49 4.70
CA ILE A 65 1.69 1.10 4.60
C ILE A 65 2.28 0.66 5.93
N PHE A 66 1.99 -0.59 6.30
CA PHE A 66 2.27 -1.21 7.59
C PHE A 66 1.83 -0.32 8.75
N THR A 67 0.55 -0.46 9.10
CA THR A 67 -0.06 0.28 10.19
C THR A 67 -0.74 -0.65 11.19
N ASN A 68 -0.85 -0.18 12.44
CA ASN A 68 -1.64 -0.86 13.46
C ASN A 68 -3.15 -0.50 13.39
N MET A 69 -3.61 0.07 12.27
CA MET A 69 -5.01 0.43 12.08
C MET A 69 -5.90 -0.82 12.05
N THR A 70 -7.15 -0.63 12.47
CA THR A 70 -8.20 -1.64 12.38
C THR A 70 -9.23 -1.22 11.34
N SER A 71 -10.21 -2.07 11.07
CA SER A 71 -11.29 -1.77 10.12
C SER A 71 -12.21 -0.62 10.54
N SER A 72 -12.15 -0.19 11.81
CA SER A 72 -12.88 0.99 12.30
C SER A 72 -12.11 2.30 12.15
N ALA A 73 -10.85 2.23 11.70
CA ALA A 73 -10.05 3.42 11.46
C ALA A 73 -10.71 4.33 10.42
N ARG A 74 -10.44 5.63 10.55
CA ARG A 74 -10.92 6.67 9.65
C ARG A 74 -9.74 7.42 9.09
N MET A 75 -9.83 7.73 7.81
CA MET A 75 -8.88 8.57 7.12
C MET A 75 -9.61 9.66 6.35
N ARG A 76 -9.06 10.88 6.35
CA ARG A 76 -9.49 11.97 5.48
C ARG A 76 -8.28 12.63 4.87
N VAL A 77 -8.30 12.77 3.56
CA VAL A 77 -7.21 13.36 2.79
C VAL A 77 -7.71 14.68 2.20
N ARG A 78 -6.98 15.76 2.52
CA ARG A 78 -7.26 17.11 2.05
C ARG A 78 -6.07 17.66 1.28
N GLY A 79 -6.25 17.94 0.01
CA GLY A 79 -5.24 18.51 -0.88
C GLY A 79 -5.48 19.99 -1.13
N TYR A 80 -4.43 20.80 -1.08
CA TYR A 80 -4.47 22.24 -1.30
C TYR A 80 -3.52 22.61 -2.45
N ALA A 81 -3.96 23.52 -3.32
CA ALA A 81 -3.17 23.96 -4.47
C ALA A 81 -1.92 24.72 -4.00
N GLN A 82 -2.05 25.53 -2.94
CA GLN A 82 -0.98 26.26 -2.30
C GLN A 82 -0.99 26.04 -0.77
N PRO A 83 0.18 26.07 -0.11
CA PRO A 83 0.24 26.17 1.35
C PRO A 83 -0.41 27.48 1.82
N GLY A 84 -1.40 27.39 2.72
CA GLY A 84 -2.12 28.55 3.24
C GLY A 84 -3.52 28.75 2.66
N ASP A 85 -3.90 28.00 1.62
CA ASP A 85 -5.27 28.01 1.10
C ASP A 85 -6.28 27.58 2.18
N ALA A 86 -7.41 28.29 2.25
CA ALA A 86 -8.49 27.97 3.19
C ALA A 86 -9.40 26.84 2.68
N VAL A 87 -9.52 26.69 1.35
CA VAL A 87 -10.39 25.70 0.70
C VAL A 87 -9.54 24.64 0.02
N PRO A 88 -9.75 23.35 0.33
CA PRO A 88 -9.03 22.28 -0.35
C PRO A 88 -9.55 22.08 -1.78
N VAL A 89 -8.65 21.78 -2.72
CA VAL A 89 -8.98 21.35 -4.09
C VAL A 89 -9.35 19.86 -4.17
N LEU A 90 -8.99 19.11 -3.12
CA LEU A 90 -9.36 17.71 -2.93
C LEU A 90 -9.79 17.51 -1.49
N ASP A 91 -10.92 16.88 -1.28
CA ASP A 91 -11.33 16.41 0.03
C ASP A 91 -12.05 15.07 -0.13
N THR A 92 -11.49 14.00 0.44
CA THR A 92 -12.10 12.67 0.37
C THR A 92 -13.29 12.51 1.32
N GLY A 93 -13.50 13.45 2.24
CA GLY A 93 -14.32 13.20 3.42
C GLY A 93 -13.73 12.10 4.31
N SER A 94 -14.50 11.64 5.29
CA SER A 94 -14.10 10.54 6.18
C SER A 94 -14.37 9.19 5.50
N ILE A 95 -13.30 8.46 5.20
CA ILE A 95 -13.36 7.12 4.61
C ILE A 95 -12.81 6.08 5.58
N PHE A 96 -13.08 4.80 5.30
CA PHE A 96 -12.41 3.69 5.95
C PHE A 96 -11.18 3.31 5.10
N PRO A 97 -9.94 3.48 5.61
CA PRO A 97 -8.74 3.17 4.85
C PRO A 97 -8.47 1.66 4.76
N CYS A 98 -8.90 0.88 5.76
CA CYS A 98 -8.74 -0.58 5.85
C CYS A 98 -10.10 -1.28 6.01
N PRO A 99 -11.07 -1.09 5.10
CA PRO A 99 -12.48 -1.47 5.30
C PRO A 99 -12.68 -2.95 5.64
N ALA A 100 -13.66 -3.24 6.50
CA ALA A 100 -14.10 -4.62 6.76
C ALA A 100 -14.89 -5.19 5.56
N ALA A 101 -15.08 -6.51 5.55
CA ALA A 101 -15.98 -7.18 4.63
C ALA A 101 -17.38 -6.54 4.65
N VAL A 102 -17.97 -6.38 3.46
CA VAL A 102 -19.29 -5.75 3.31
C VAL A 102 -20.38 -6.67 3.86
N HIS A 103 -21.33 -6.11 4.62
CA HIS A 103 -22.37 -6.88 5.31
C HIS A 103 -23.18 -7.84 4.41
N GLY A 104 -23.35 -7.50 3.12
CA GLY A 104 -24.11 -8.30 2.16
C GLY A 104 -23.37 -9.56 1.66
N SER A 105 -22.03 -9.55 1.62
CA SER A 105 -21.21 -10.74 1.30
C SER A 105 -20.57 -11.35 2.54
N TYR A 106 -20.87 -10.79 3.72
CA TYR A 106 -20.27 -11.20 4.98
C TYR A 106 -20.77 -12.59 5.41
N PRO A 107 -19.87 -13.57 5.64
CA PRO A 107 -20.25 -14.91 6.08
C PRO A 107 -20.57 -14.91 7.58
N TRP A 108 -21.80 -14.49 7.91
CA TRP A 108 -22.31 -14.43 9.28
C TRP A 108 -22.12 -15.77 10.01
N GLY A 109 -21.53 -15.70 11.22
CA GLY A 109 -21.26 -16.87 12.05
C GLY A 109 -19.96 -17.62 11.73
N VAL A 110 -19.23 -17.22 10.68
CA VAL A 110 -17.90 -17.77 10.34
C VAL A 110 -16.79 -16.79 10.71
N LEU A 111 -16.97 -15.51 10.36
CA LEU A 111 -16.01 -14.45 10.66
C LEU A 111 -16.50 -13.58 11.82
N PRO A 112 -15.59 -12.91 12.56
CA PRO A 112 -15.94 -11.95 13.60
C PRO A 112 -16.25 -10.57 13.02
N LEU A 113 -17.21 -9.84 13.61
CA LEU A 113 -17.66 -8.55 13.08
C LEU A 113 -16.50 -7.57 12.87
N GLY A 114 -16.51 -6.87 11.74
CA GLY A 114 -15.43 -5.96 11.37
C GLY A 114 -14.17 -6.65 10.81
N TRP A 115 -14.23 -7.94 10.48
CA TRP A 115 -13.13 -8.66 9.85
C TRP A 115 -12.68 -8.01 8.53
N ASN A 116 -11.36 -7.84 8.39
CA ASN A 116 -10.66 -7.52 7.16
C ASN A 116 -9.53 -8.55 6.96
N THR A 117 -8.81 -8.57 5.83
CA THR A 117 -7.83 -9.65 5.58
C THR A 117 -6.50 -9.44 6.31
N TYR A 118 -6.23 -8.20 6.76
CA TYR A 118 -5.02 -7.88 7.48
C TYR A 118 -4.96 -8.54 8.86
N GLN A 119 -3.79 -9.06 9.20
CA GLN A 119 -3.47 -9.44 10.56
C GLN A 119 -3.15 -8.18 11.37
N TRP A 120 -4.02 -7.84 12.32
CA TRP A 120 -3.80 -6.71 13.21
C TRP A 120 -2.53 -6.91 14.07
N GLY A 121 -1.75 -5.83 14.21
CA GLY A 121 -0.67 -5.73 15.17
C GLY A 121 0.26 -4.55 14.90
N GLY A 122 1.03 -4.18 15.92
CA GLY A 122 2.08 -3.17 15.83
C GLY A 122 3.36 -3.69 15.16
N VAL A 123 4.40 -2.86 15.20
CA VAL A 123 5.69 -3.09 14.51
C VAL A 123 6.35 -4.45 14.82
N ASN A 124 6.04 -5.05 15.97
CA ASN A 124 6.53 -6.36 16.38
C ASN A 124 5.91 -7.54 15.61
N THR A 125 4.76 -7.34 14.97
CA THR A 125 4.04 -8.39 14.22
C THR A 125 4.32 -8.36 12.72
N TRP A 126 4.76 -7.22 12.19
CA TRP A 126 4.96 -7.03 10.74
C TRP A 126 6.01 -7.94 10.09
N PRO A 127 7.07 -8.40 10.78
CA PRO A 127 7.96 -9.42 10.23
C PRO A 127 7.29 -10.79 10.01
N LEU A 128 6.12 -11.02 10.61
CA LEU A 128 5.39 -12.29 10.61
C LEU A 128 4.03 -12.18 9.89
N GLY A 129 3.87 -11.22 8.99
CA GLY A 129 2.66 -11.05 8.17
C GLY A 129 1.60 -10.14 8.81
N GLY A 130 1.93 -9.51 9.93
CA GLY A 130 1.10 -8.47 10.53
C GLY A 130 1.14 -7.13 9.80
N GLY A 131 0.23 -6.25 10.19
CA GLY A 131 0.14 -4.88 9.68
C GLY A 131 -0.98 -4.72 8.67
N SER A 132 -1.55 -3.52 8.64
CA SER A 132 -2.61 -3.17 7.71
C SER A 132 -2.19 -2.01 6.81
N ASP A 133 -2.55 -2.11 5.54
CA ASP A 133 -2.31 -1.05 4.56
C ASP A 133 -3.61 -0.28 4.31
N GLY A 134 -3.57 1.00 4.66
CA GLY A 134 -4.69 1.91 4.50
C GLY A 134 -4.56 2.71 3.22
N VAL A 135 -5.59 2.73 2.37
CA VAL A 135 -5.51 3.40 1.06
C VAL A 135 -6.70 4.34 0.80
N ALA A 136 -6.41 5.46 0.14
CA ALA A 136 -7.38 6.37 -0.45
C ALA A 136 -7.06 6.59 -1.93
N TRP A 137 -7.98 6.18 -2.79
CA TRP A 137 -7.94 6.47 -4.22
C TRP A 137 -8.86 7.65 -4.56
N PHE A 138 -8.43 8.52 -5.46
CA PHE A 138 -9.23 9.66 -5.92
C PHE A 138 -8.82 10.09 -7.33
N ALA A 139 -9.57 11.02 -7.92
CA ALA A 139 -9.24 11.57 -9.23
C ALA A 139 -7.91 12.36 -9.18
N PRO A 140 -7.04 12.26 -10.19
CA PRO A 140 -5.76 12.96 -10.19
C PRO A 140 -5.93 14.48 -10.02
N VAL A 141 -5.23 15.04 -9.03
CA VAL A 141 -5.26 16.46 -8.67
C VAL A 141 -3.84 16.97 -8.43
N ARG A 142 -3.57 18.23 -8.78
CA ARG A 142 -2.28 18.87 -8.49
C ARG A 142 -2.35 19.58 -7.14
N VAL A 143 -1.41 19.26 -6.25
CA VAL A 143 -1.36 19.83 -4.89
C VAL A 143 0.07 20.21 -4.50
N ARG A 144 0.22 21.23 -3.66
CA ARG A 144 1.50 21.56 -2.99
C ARG A 144 1.48 21.30 -1.49
N ARG A 145 0.29 21.09 -0.92
CA ARG A 145 0.11 20.72 0.48
C ARG A 145 -0.97 19.65 0.57
N LEU A 146 -0.67 18.58 1.28
CA LEU A 146 -1.58 17.50 1.59
C LEU A 146 -1.69 17.37 3.10
N VAL A 147 -2.91 17.20 3.59
CA VAL A 147 -3.22 17.01 5.00
C VAL A 147 -3.97 15.69 5.13
N ILE A 148 -3.41 14.76 5.87
CA ILE A 148 -3.92 13.41 6.08
C ILE A 148 -4.30 13.30 7.54
N ASP A 149 -5.60 13.27 7.81
CA ASP A 149 -6.14 13.03 9.14
C ASP A 149 -6.42 11.54 9.30
N VAL A 150 -5.89 10.93 10.34
CA VAL A 150 -6.07 9.51 10.67
C VAL A 150 -6.59 9.41 12.10
N SER A 151 -7.59 8.55 12.30
CA SER A 151 -8.03 8.18 13.64
C SER A 151 -8.37 6.69 13.73
N ALA A 152 -7.98 6.04 14.82
CA ALA A 152 -8.35 4.66 15.13
C ALA A 152 -9.01 4.60 16.51
N PRO A 153 -10.27 5.08 16.64
CA PRO A 153 -10.91 5.28 17.95
C PRO A 153 -11.12 3.99 18.75
N GLN A 154 -11.12 2.82 18.09
CA GLN A 154 -11.23 1.51 18.73
C GLN A 154 -9.91 0.72 18.68
N SER A 155 -8.77 1.39 18.53
CA SER A 155 -7.46 0.76 18.63
C SER A 155 -7.19 0.32 20.07
N PRO A 156 -6.88 -0.96 20.34
CA PRO A 156 -6.57 -1.44 21.69
C PRO A 156 -5.33 -0.80 22.31
N GLU A 157 -4.38 -0.36 21.46
CA GLU A 157 -3.09 0.18 21.89
C GLU A 157 -3.17 1.65 22.31
N GLY A 158 -4.21 2.38 21.88
CA GLY A 158 -4.37 3.80 22.18
C GLY A 158 -3.42 4.74 21.41
N TYR A 159 -2.57 4.21 20.51
CA TYR A 159 -1.70 4.96 19.62
C TYR A 159 -1.78 4.44 18.17
N LEU A 160 -1.23 5.18 17.23
CA LEU A 160 -1.07 4.80 15.82
C LEU A 160 0.40 4.57 15.50
N GLU A 161 0.67 3.54 14.72
CA GLU A 161 1.97 3.27 14.11
C GLU A 161 1.81 3.21 12.60
N ILE A 162 2.73 3.85 11.88
CA ILE A 162 2.75 3.87 10.42
C ILE A 162 4.21 3.77 9.98
N SER A 163 4.53 2.78 9.14
CA SER A 163 5.89 2.63 8.62
C SER A 163 6.17 3.57 7.46
N ARG A 164 5.23 3.66 6.51
CA ARG A 164 5.52 4.26 5.21
C ARG A 164 4.34 5.05 4.67
N LEU A 165 4.62 6.25 4.17
CA LEU A 165 3.64 7.08 3.46
C LEU A 165 3.92 6.98 1.96
N VAL A 166 2.89 6.59 1.20
CA VAL A 166 2.94 6.53 -0.26
C VAL A 166 1.93 7.52 -0.83
N VAL A 167 2.41 8.50 -1.58
CA VAL A 167 1.58 9.55 -2.18
C VAL A 167 2.05 9.78 -3.60
N GLY A 168 1.12 9.86 -4.55
CA GLY A 168 1.49 10.12 -5.94
C GLY A 168 0.36 9.80 -6.91
N ASN A 169 0.68 9.96 -8.19
CA ASN A 169 -0.16 9.49 -9.27
C ASN A 169 0.13 8.01 -9.55
N TYR A 170 -0.84 7.30 -10.11
CA TYR A 170 -0.66 5.91 -10.53
C TYR A 170 -0.65 5.80 -12.06
N TRP A 171 0.02 4.77 -12.56
CA TRP A 171 -0.22 4.25 -13.89
C TRP A 171 -1.27 3.14 -13.83
N SER A 172 -2.15 3.11 -14.83
CA SER A 172 -3.15 2.06 -15.02
C SER A 172 -3.19 1.72 -16.51
N PRO A 173 -3.03 0.44 -16.90
CA PRO A 173 -3.09 0.04 -18.30
C PRO A 173 -4.51 0.12 -18.84
N GLN A 174 -4.66 0.22 -20.16
CA GLN A 174 -5.97 0.19 -20.82
C GLN A 174 -6.65 -1.18 -20.69
N HIS A 175 -5.88 -2.27 -20.83
CA HIS A 175 -6.34 -3.64 -20.58
C HIS A 175 -5.72 -4.15 -19.28
N ASN A 176 -6.54 -4.76 -18.44
CA ASN A 176 -6.09 -5.25 -17.14
C ASN A 176 -5.19 -6.48 -17.28
N ALA A 177 -4.59 -6.92 -16.17
CA ALA A 177 -3.87 -8.19 -16.12
C ALA A 177 -4.78 -9.35 -16.52
N GLU A 178 -4.15 -10.39 -17.08
CA GLU A 178 -4.82 -11.65 -17.40
C GLU A 178 -5.34 -12.35 -16.14
N TYR A 179 -6.37 -13.19 -16.30
CA TYR A 179 -6.81 -14.08 -15.24
C TYR A 179 -5.71 -15.05 -14.84
N GLY A 180 -5.69 -15.45 -13.57
CA GLY A 180 -4.64 -16.31 -13.01
C GLY A 180 -3.53 -15.54 -12.27
N ALA A 181 -3.80 -14.31 -11.83
CA ALA A 181 -2.98 -13.63 -10.85
C ALA A 181 -2.77 -14.51 -9.61
N GLN A 182 -1.55 -14.54 -9.08
CA GLN A 182 -1.17 -15.36 -7.93
C GLN A 182 -0.64 -14.48 -6.81
N VAL A 183 -1.20 -14.64 -5.62
CA VAL A 183 -0.64 -14.14 -4.37
C VAL A 183 -0.08 -15.34 -3.62
N GLN A 184 1.18 -15.26 -3.24
CA GLN A 184 1.87 -16.32 -2.51
C GLN A 184 2.51 -15.72 -1.25
N MET A 185 2.07 -16.20 -0.08
CA MET A 185 2.77 -15.99 1.17
C MET A 185 4.05 -16.83 1.19
N GLN A 186 5.18 -16.17 1.39
CA GLN A 186 6.49 -16.79 1.55
C GLN A 186 6.86 -16.78 3.03
N ASP A 187 7.29 -17.93 3.54
CA ASP A 187 7.77 -18.10 4.91
C ASP A 187 9.21 -18.61 4.86
N SER A 188 10.14 -17.85 5.46
CA SER A 188 11.56 -18.23 5.52
C SER A 188 11.89 -19.15 6.71
N SER A 189 10.87 -19.66 7.42
CA SER A 189 11.06 -20.57 8.55
C SER A 189 11.67 -21.90 8.13
N GLU A 190 12.61 -22.40 8.93
CA GLU A 190 13.30 -23.66 8.66
C GLU A 190 12.86 -24.76 9.61
N ASN A 191 12.49 -25.91 9.06
CA ASN A 191 12.12 -27.09 9.84
C ASN A 191 13.31 -28.05 9.94
N TYR A 192 13.64 -28.48 11.16
CA TYR A 192 14.69 -29.46 11.42
C TYR A 192 14.23 -30.53 12.41
N ARG A 193 14.85 -31.72 12.33
CA ARG A 193 14.55 -32.81 13.27
C ARG A 193 15.62 -32.91 14.36
N THR A 194 15.18 -33.15 15.59
CA THR A 194 16.09 -33.41 16.71
C THR A 194 16.60 -34.86 16.67
N GLY A 195 17.67 -35.15 17.41
CA GLY A 195 18.18 -36.52 17.57
C GLY A 195 17.18 -37.50 18.21
N ALA A 196 16.15 -36.99 18.90
CA ALA A 196 15.04 -37.78 19.43
C ALA A 196 13.88 -37.97 18.43
N GLY A 197 14.00 -37.43 17.20
CA GLY A 197 13.00 -37.55 16.13
C GLY A 197 11.93 -36.45 16.10
N ASN A 198 11.96 -35.48 17.02
CA ASN A 198 10.97 -34.40 17.07
C ASN A 198 11.20 -33.40 15.94
N LEU A 199 10.12 -32.90 15.33
CA LEU A 199 10.18 -31.77 14.41
C LEU A 199 10.21 -30.46 15.20
N LYS A 200 11.19 -29.60 14.93
CA LYS A 200 11.30 -28.24 15.47
C LYS A 200 11.41 -27.26 14.31
N THR A 201 11.00 -26.03 14.56
CA THR A 201 11.01 -24.94 13.58
C THR A 201 11.82 -23.79 14.14
N VAL A 202 12.70 -23.24 13.31
CA VAL A 202 13.32 -21.93 13.54
C VAL A 202 12.46 -20.90 12.84
N PRO A 203 11.74 -20.03 13.58
CA PRO A 203 10.86 -19.04 12.96
C PRO A 203 11.64 -18.07 12.09
N GLY A 204 11.19 -17.90 10.86
CA GLY A 204 11.68 -16.93 9.90
C GLY A 204 10.75 -15.72 9.79
N THR A 205 10.97 -14.91 8.76
CA THR A 205 10.09 -13.80 8.39
C THR A 205 9.16 -14.21 7.27
N THR A 206 8.02 -13.54 7.17
CA THR A 206 7.07 -13.76 6.08
C THR A 206 6.94 -12.52 5.18
N SER A 207 6.65 -12.77 3.90
CA SER A 207 6.41 -11.74 2.90
C SER A 207 5.44 -12.25 1.84
N ASP A 208 4.75 -11.35 1.15
CA ASP A 208 3.86 -11.73 0.05
C ASP A 208 4.49 -11.47 -1.31
N LYS A 209 4.26 -12.39 -2.24
CA LYS A 209 4.66 -12.26 -3.64
C LYS A 209 3.43 -12.25 -4.54
N LEU A 210 3.27 -11.17 -5.29
CA LEU A 210 2.23 -11.01 -6.31
C LEU A 210 2.83 -11.28 -7.69
N SER A 211 2.26 -12.22 -8.43
CA SER A 211 2.65 -12.55 -9.80
C SER A 211 1.46 -12.35 -10.74
N ILE A 212 1.65 -11.54 -11.78
CA ILE A 212 0.63 -11.21 -12.79
C ILE A 212 1.21 -11.26 -14.20
N ASN A 213 0.33 -11.40 -15.20
CA ASN A 213 0.68 -11.27 -16.60
C ASN A 213 -0.08 -10.13 -17.27
N LEU A 214 0.63 -9.14 -17.82
CA LEU A 214 0.04 -8.10 -18.64
C LEU A 214 0.09 -8.53 -20.11
N ALA A 215 -0.85 -9.35 -20.55
CA ALA A 215 -0.83 -9.95 -21.89
C ALA A 215 -1.18 -8.98 -23.04
N HIS A 216 -1.88 -7.89 -22.73
CA HIS A 216 -2.48 -6.99 -23.73
C HIS A 216 -2.10 -5.52 -23.50
N LEU A 217 -0.83 -5.19 -23.60
CA LEU A 217 -0.38 -3.80 -23.53
C LEU A 217 -0.47 -3.13 -24.90
N THR A 218 -1.05 -1.93 -24.93
CA THR A 218 -1.04 -1.05 -26.11
C THR A 218 0.36 -0.47 -26.35
N PRO A 219 0.67 0.08 -27.54
CA PRO A 219 1.96 0.73 -27.79
C PRO A 219 2.28 1.86 -26.79
N MET A 220 1.26 2.60 -26.35
CA MET A 220 1.40 3.67 -25.36
C MET A 220 1.65 3.12 -23.95
N ASP A 221 0.87 2.12 -23.54
CA ASP A 221 1.03 1.47 -22.23
C ASP A 221 2.39 0.80 -22.10
N ARG A 222 2.83 0.08 -23.13
CA ARG A 222 4.18 -0.49 -23.19
C ARG A 222 5.25 0.59 -23.05
N ALA A 223 5.13 1.72 -23.74
CA ALA A 223 6.11 2.81 -23.62
C ALA A 223 6.17 3.38 -22.20
N ARG A 224 5.03 3.59 -21.55
CA ARG A 224 4.97 4.05 -20.15
C ARG A 224 5.49 3.00 -19.18
N PHE A 225 5.09 1.75 -19.33
CA PHE A 225 5.52 0.64 -18.48
C PHE A 225 7.03 0.40 -18.57
N MET A 226 7.60 0.42 -19.78
CA MET A 226 9.05 0.32 -19.97
C MET A 226 9.81 1.48 -19.32
N ARG A 227 9.23 2.68 -19.29
CA ARG A 227 9.81 3.81 -18.56
C ARG A 227 9.78 3.57 -17.04
N ILE A 228 8.64 3.10 -16.51
CA ILE A 228 8.48 2.74 -15.09
C ILE A 228 9.53 1.71 -14.67
N LEU A 229 9.72 0.65 -15.46
CA LEU A 229 10.71 -0.39 -15.19
C LEU A 229 12.14 0.15 -15.20
N ARG A 230 12.49 1.06 -16.11
CA ARG A 230 13.82 1.68 -16.18
C ARG A 230 14.09 2.64 -15.02
N GLU A 231 13.09 3.41 -14.59
CA GLU A 231 13.24 4.41 -13.52
C GLU A 231 13.27 3.79 -12.11
N ASN A 232 12.60 2.65 -11.92
CA ASN A 232 12.53 1.98 -10.62
C ASN A 232 13.47 0.78 -10.50
N GLY A 233 13.65 0.03 -11.59
CA GLY A 233 14.38 -1.24 -11.60
C GLY A 233 13.88 -2.18 -10.50
N LYS A 234 14.80 -2.94 -9.91
CA LYS A 234 14.56 -3.74 -8.71
C LYS A 234 14.80 -2.98 -7.39
N GLY A 235 15.28 -1.74 -7.48
CA GLY A 235 15.79 -1.00 -6.32
C GLY A 235 14.70 -0.26 -5.55
N LYS A 236 13.75 0.34 -6.27
CA LYS A 236 12.68 1.15 -5.69
C LYS A 236 11.42 0.35 -5.47
N ALA A 237 10.79 0.57 -4.32
CA ALA A 237 9.48 0.01 -4.02
C ALA A 237 8.35 0.84 -4.64
N MET A 238 7.26 0.16 -4.95
CA MET A 238 6.08 0.73 -5.57
C MET A 238 4.84 0.14 -4.90
N LEU A 239 3.74 0.88 -4.90
CA LEU A 239 2.45 0.36 -4.44
C LEU A 239 1.70 -0.22 -5.63
N PHE A 240 1.31 -1.49 -5.49
CA PHE A 240 0.55 -2.23 -6.48
C PHE A 240 -0.81 -2.56 -5.91
N SER A 241 -1.87 -2.35 -6.67
CA SER A 241 -3.22 -2.87 -6.38
C SER A 241 -3.79 -3.44 -7.66
N LEU A 242 -4.10 -4.74 -7.65
CA LEU A 242 -4.68 -5.41 -8.81
C LEU A 242 -6.18 -5.08 -8.97
N PHE A 243 -6.88 -4.94 -7.85
CA PHE A 243 -8.33 -4.73 -7.80
C PHE A 243 -8.69 -3.44 -7.04
N PRO A 244 -8.25 -2.26 -7.51
CA PRO A 244 -8.45 -1.03 -6.78
C PRO A 244 -9.93 -0.62 -6.71
N GLU A 245 -10.38 -0.23 -5.53
CA GLU A 245 -11.77 0.14 -5.21
C GLU A 245 -12.79 -0.95 -5.61
N ASN A 246 -12.43 -2.22 -5.38
CA ASN A 246 -13.35 -3.34 -5.63
C ASN A 246 -14.53 -3.29 -4.64
N PRO A 247 -15.77 -3.61 -5.08
CA PRO A 247 -16.90 -3.77 -4.15
C PRO A 247 -16.67 -4.77 -3.02
N ASP A 248 -15.82 -5.79 -3.26
CA ASP A 248 -15.26 -6.63 -2.21
C ASP A 248 -13.91 -6.05 -1.73
N PRO A 249 -13.87 -5.36 -0.58
CA PRO A 249 -12.65 -4.76 -0.08
C PRO A 249 -11.59 -5.79 0.31
N LEU A 250 -11.99 -7.02 0.66
CA LEU A 250 -11.05 -8.07 1.05
C LEU A 250 -10.17 -8.46 -0.13
N LEU A 251 -10.78 -8.57 -1.31
CA LEU A 251 -10.08 -8.88 -2.55
C LEU A 251 -9.07 -7.78 -2.93
N GLU A 252 -9.38 -6.51 -2.66
CA GLU A 252 -8.39 -5.44 -2.85
C GLU A 252 -7.22 -5.59 -1.88
N GLN A 253 -7.50 -5.87 -0.60
CA GLN A 253 -6.48 -6.00 0.44
C GLN A 253 -5.52 -7.16 0.16
N ASP A 254 -6.05 -8.33 -0.23
CA ASP A 254 -5.23 -9.51 -0.54
C ASP A 254 -4.32 -9.31 -1.78
N TYR A 255 -4.74 -8.46 -2.72
CA TYR A 255 -4.01 -8.20 -3.97
C TYR A 255 -3.43 -6.78 -4.04
N MET A 256 -3.27 -6.14 -2.88
CA MET A 256 -2.53 -4.91 -2.73
C MET A 256 -1.20 -5.20 -2.03
N LEU A 257 -0.11 -4.69 -2.59
CA LEU A 257 1.23 -4.96 -2.09
C LEU A 257 2.12 -3.74 -2.28
N TYR A 258 2.77 -3.31 -1.21
CA TYR A 258 3.89 -2.38 -1.31
C TYR A 258 5.19 -3.17 -1.37
N GLY A 259 5.85 -3.14 -2.53
CA GLY A 259 6.91 -4.09 -2.83
C GLY A 259 7.84 -3.65 -3.94
N LYS A 260 8.89 -4.44 -4.15
CA LYS A 260 9.86 -4.25 -5.23
C LYS A 260 9.63 -5.28 -6.33
N VAL A 261 10.01 -4.94 -7.56
CA VAL A 261 10.02 -5.92 -8.65
C VAL A 261 11.07 -6.97 -8.36
N SER A 262 10.65 -8.22 -8.13
CA SER A 262 11.56 -9.33 -7.83
C SER A 262 12.21 -9.86 -9.10
N ASN A 263 11.45 -9.95 -10.19
CA ASN A 263 11.97 -10.31 -11.50
C ASN A 263 11.54 -9.33 -12.61
N ILE A 264 12.52 -8.84 -13.38
CA ILE A 264 12.27 -8.02 -14.56
C ILE A 264 12.39 -8.94 -15.76
N GLU A 265 11.25 -9.45 -16.19
CA GLU A 265 11.18 -10.34 -17.34
C GLU A 265 11.09 -9.55 -18.66
N ALA A 266 11.34 -10.24 -19.76
CA ALA A 266 11.34 -9.62 -21.08
C ALA A 266 9.92 -9.16 -21.46
N VAL A 267 9.79 -7.91 -21.91
CA VAL A 267 8.57 -7.45 -22.59
C VAL A 267 8.57 -8.01 -23.99
N THR A 268 7.57 -8.82 -24.31
CA THR A 268 7.45 -9.53 -25.58
C THR A 268 6.47 -8.84 -26.53
N THR A 269 6.61 -9.10 -27.82
CA THR A 269 5.70 -8.66 -28.90
C THR A 269 4.99 -9.86 -29.49
N PRO A 270 3.93 -10.39 -28.84
CA PRO A 270 3.26 -11.60 -29.30
C PRO A 270 2.60 -11.44 -30.68
N TYR A 271 2.04 -10.26 -30.97
CA TYR A 271 1.41 -9.93 -32.25
C TYR A 271 1.64 -8.45 -32.61
N PHE A 272 1.27 -8.05 -33.83
CA PHE A 272 1.39 -6.66 -34.28
C PHE A 272 0.70 -5.70 -33.29
N GLU A 273 1.44 -4.69 -32.84
CA GLU A 273 1.01 -3.65 -31.89
C GLU A 273 0.49 -4.12 -30.52
N THR A 274 0.66 -5.40 -30.18
CA THR A 274 0.34 -5.94 -28.86
C THR A 274 1.62 -6.36 -28.16
N TYR A 275 1.74 -6.01 -26.87
CA TYR A 275 2.89 -6.34 -26.05
C TYR A 275 2.45 -7.11 -24.81
N SER A 276 3.29 -8.03 -24.36
CA SER A 276 3.06 -8.78 -23.12
C SER A 276 4.21 -8.60 -22.15
N ALA A 277 3.89 -8.42 -20.87
CA ALA A 277 4.88 -8.31 -19.81
C ALA A 277 4.43 -9.07 -18.54
N PRO A 278 5.05 -10.21 -18.22
CA PRO A 278 4.92 -10.81 -16.90
C PRO A 278 5.60 -9.92 -15.86
N LEU A 279 4.99 -9.83 -14.67
CA LEU A 279 5.48 -9.01 -13.57
C LEU A 279 5.37 -9.78 -12.26
N GLN A 280 6.47 -9.80 -11.51
CA GLN A 280 6.54 -10.37 -10.18
C GLN A 280 7.00 -9.30 -9.19
N ILE A 281 6.24 -9.14 -8.12
CA ILE A 281 6.45 -8.15 -7.06
C ILE A 281 6.55 -8.89 -5.74
N GLU A 282 7.49 -8.49 -4.91
CA GLU A 282 7.71 -9.05 -3.58
C GLU A 282 7.62 -7.92 -2.55
N GLY A 283 6.87 -8.18 -1.47
CA GLY A 283 6.70 -7.25 -0.36
C GLY A 283 8.02 -6.95 0.34
N ILE A 284 8.17 -5.72 0.82
CA ILE A 284 9.28 -5.31 1.69
C ILE A 284 9.08 -5.91 3.08
#